data_AF-A0A7V6XLU4-F1
#
_entry.id   AF-A0A7V6XLU4-F1
#
_cell.length_a   1.000
_cell.length_b   1.000
_cell.length_c   1.000
_cell.angle_alpha   90.00
_cell.angle_beta   90.00
_cell.angle_gamma   90.00
#
_symmetry.space_group_name_H-M   'P 1'
#
loop_
_entity.id
_entity.type
_entity.pdbx_description
1 polymer ?
#
loop_
_entity_poly.entity_id
_entity_poly.type
_entity_poly.pdbx_seq_one_letter_code
_entity_poly.pdbx_strand_id
1 'polypeptide(L)' 'MNTLISIIIIFGLLVFIHEWGHLYFAKRAGILCREFAIGFGPKLFTFKKGETVYTIRLLPLGGFVRMAGEDPE' A
#
# COMPACT_ATOMS: atom_id res chain seq x y z
N MET A 1 14.26 -0.40 23.50
CA MET A 1 14.21 0.60 22.42
C MET A 1 14.39 -0.03 21.03
N ASN A 2 15.24 -1.06 20.88
CA ASN A 2 15.45 -1.75 19.60
C ASN A 2 14.21 -2.50 19.08
N THR A 3 13.47 -3.18 19.97
CA THR A 3 12.33 -4.02 19.57
C THR A 3 11.21 -3.24 18.88
N LEU A 4 10.87 -2.04 19.35
CA LEU A 4 9.80 -1.23 18.76
C LEU A 4 10.16 -0.79 17.34
N ILE A 5 11.40 -0.33 17.15
CA ILE A 5 11.92 0.07 15.83
C ILE A 5 11.96 -1.16 14.91
N SER A 6 12.46 -2.30 15.40
CA SER A 6 12.48 -3.56 14.62
C SER A 6 11.08 -4.00 14.21
N ILE A 7 10.07 -3.90 15.08
CA ILE A 7 8.68 -4.23 14.75
C ILE A 7 8.18 -3.34 13.61
N ILE A 8 8.38 -2.03 13.71
CA ILE A 8 7.92 -1.08 12.67
C ILE A 8 8.57 -1.39 11.33
N ILE A 9 9.88 -1.68 11.32
CA ILE A 9 10.62 -1.98 10.08
C ILE A 9 10.18 -3.32 9.48
N ILE A 10 10.16 -4.39 10.27
CA ILE A 10 9.84 -5.74 9.77
C ILE A 10 8.38 -5.81 9.32
N PHE A 11 7.47 -5.27 10.13
CA PHE A 11 6.05 -5.24 9.79
C PHE A 11 5.79 -4.36 8.58
N GLY A 12 6.42 -3.17 8.51
CA GLY A 12 6.32 -2.28 7.35
C GLY A 12 6.84 -2.93 6.07
N LEU A 13 7.95 -3.67 6.14
CA LEU A 13 8.50 -4.40 4.99
C LEU A 13 7.58 -5.57 4.56
N LEU A 14 7.05 -6.33 5.51
CA LEU A 14 6.12 -7.44 5.23
C LEU A 14 4.87 -6.93 4.51
N VAL A 15 4.23 -5.88 5.07
CA VAL A 15 3.06 -5.23 4.46
C VAL A 15 3.40 -4.69 3.08
N PHE A 16 4.54 -4.01 2.93
CA PHE A 16 4.96 -3.48 1.63
C PHE A 16 5.06 -4.57 0.58
N ILE A 17 5.73 -5.69 0.88
CA ILE A 17 5.89 -6.80 -0.06
C ILE A 17 4.53 -7.44 -0.37
N HIS A 18 3.67 -7.61 0.63
CA HIS A 18 2.33 -8.18 0.46
C HIS A 18 1.48 -7.35 -0.52
N GLU A 19 1.32 -6.05 -0.23
CA GLU A 19 0.54 -5.15 -1.08
C GLU A 19 1.18 -4.98 -2.46
N TRP A 20 2.52 -4.98 -2.52
CA TRP A 20 3.22 -4.87 -3.80
C TRP A 20 2.96 -6.11 -4.67
N GLY A 21 2.85 -7.29 -4.07
CA GLY A 21 2.42 -8.51 -4.74
C GLY A 21 1.04 -8.35 -5.38
N HIS A 22 0.06 -7.87 -4.61
CA HIS A 22 -1.29 -7.58 -5.13
C HIS A 22 -1.24 -6.61 -6.31
N LEU A 23 -0.54 -5.48 -6.17
CA LEU A 23 -0.39 -4.50 -7.23
C LEU A 23 0.25 -5.10 -8.49
N TYR A 24 1.33 -5.88 -8.32
CA TYR A 24 2.06 -6.48 -9.42
C TYR A 24 1.21 -7.47 -10.20
N PHE A 25 0.55 -8.41 -9.51
CA PHE A 25 -0.30 -9.40 -10.16
C PHE A 25 -1.58 -8.79 -10.74
N ALA A 26 -2.20 -7.82 -10.07
CA ALA A 26 -3.37 -7.11 -10.58
C ALA A 26 -3.05 -6.36 -11.89
N LYS A 27 -1.93 -5.63 -11.93
CA LYS A 27 -1.49 -4.95 -13.16
C LYS A 27 -1.18 -5.94 -14.29
N ARG A 28 -0.57 -7.09 -13.98
CA ARG A 28 -0.32 -8.15 -14.98
C ARG A 28 -1.60 -8.80 -15.49
N ALA A 29 -2.65 -8.86 -14.67
CA ALA A 29 -3.97 -9.33 -15.07
C ALA A 29 -4.80 -8.26 -15.82
N GLY A 30 -4.26 -7.06 -16.04
CA GLY A 30 -4.97 -5.96 -16.70
C GLY A 30 -5.98 -5.23 -15.79
N ILE A 31 -5.92 -5.44 -14.48
CA ILE A 31 -6.80 -4.79 -13.51
C ILE A 31 -6.28 -3.38 -13.21
N LEU A 32 -7.15 -2.39 -13.38
CA LEU A 32 -6.85 -1.00 -13.06
C LEU A 32 -6.67 -0.82 -11.54
N CYS A 33 -5.46 -0.47 -11.11
CA CYS A 33 -5.16 -0.18 -9.71
C CYS A 33 -5.10 1.34 -9.50
N ARG A 34 -6.11 1.90 -8.80
CA ARG A 34 -6.26 3.36 -8.62
C ARG A 34 -5.31 3.91 -7.55
N GLU A 35 -5.14 3.16 -6.45
CA GLU A 35 -4.31 3.58 -5.33
C GLU A 35 -3.51 2.39 -4.78
N PHE A 36 -2.25 2.62 -4.47
CA PHE A 36 -1.40 1.74 -3.70
C PHE A 36 -1.00 2.51 -2.43
N ALA A 37 -1.35 2.00 -1.26
CA ALA A 37 -1.13 2.69 0.00
C ALA A 37 -0.34 1.82 0.98
N ILE A 38 0.67 2.42 1.59
CA ILE A 38 1.35 1.87 2.76
C ILE A 38 0.88 2.70 3.97
N GLY A 39 0.28 2.02 4.92
CA GLY A 39 -0.32 2.59 6.12
C GLY A 39 -1.79 2.99 5.96
N PHE A 40 -2.35 3.52 7.04
CA PHE A 40 -3.72 4.01 7.14
C PHE A 40 -3.78 5.47 7.64
N GLY A 41 -4.96 6.07 7.52
CA GLY A 41 -5.21 7.43 8.00
C GLY A 41 -4.72 8.52 7.03
N PRO A 42 -4.33 9.69 7.55
CA PRO A 42 -3.91 10.84 6.74
C PRO A 42 -2.72 10.52 5.83
N LYS A 43 -2.76 11.05 4.60
CA LYS A 43 -1.68 10.92 3.62
C LYS A 43 -0.52 11.84 4.03
N LEU A 44 0.64 11.25 4.28
CA LEU A 44 1.89 11.99 4.53
C LEU A 44 2.61 12.31 3.23
N PHE A 45 2.64 11.34 2.32
CA PHE A 45 3.24 11.49 1.01
C PHE A 45 2.33 10.88 -0.06
N THR A 46 2.31 11.49 -1.23
CA THR A 46 1.50 11.01 -2.36
C THR A 46 2.24 11.33 -3.65
N PHE A 47 2.40 10.31 -4.50
CA PHE A 47 2.94 10.47 -5.85
C PHE A 47 2.10 9.67 -6.83
N LYS A 48 1.91 10.17 -8.05
CA LYS A 48 1.18 9.46 -9.10
C LYS A 48 2.15 8.94 -10.15
N LYS A 49 2.03 7.66 -10.53
CA LYS A 49 2.78 7.06 -11.63
C LYS A 49 1.84 6.23 -12.50
N GLY A 50 1.68 6.66 -13.76
CA GLY A 50 0.68 6.11 -14.67
C GLY A 50 -0.73 6.29 -14.12
N GLU A 51 -1.53 5.23 -14.15
CA GLU A 51 -2.88 5.20 -13.59
C GLU A 51 -2.96 4.99 -12.05
N THR A 52 -1.84 4.72 -11.38
CA THR A 52 -1.83 4.40 -9.94
C THR A 52 -1.29 5.56 -9.11
N VAL A 53 -2.03 5.92 -8.06
CA VAL A 53 -1.59 6.85 -7.01
C VAL A 53 -0.93 6.06 -5.88
N TYR A 54 0.32 6.37 -5.55
CA TYR A 54 1.07 5.74 -4.48
C TYR A 54 1.07 6.66 -3.26
N THR A 55 0.70 6.13 -2.10
CA THR A 55 0.59 6.92 -0.87
C THR A 55 1.33 6.27 0.30
N ILE A 56 1.93 7.11 1.13
CA ILE A 56 2.44 6.73 2.45
C ILE A 56 1.57 7.48 3.46
N ARG A 57 1.02 6.75 4.43
CA ARG A 57 0.07 7.27 5.41
C ARG A 57 0.61 7.14 6.83
N LEU A 58 0.06 7.94 7.74
CA LEU A 58 0.60 8.12 9.09
C LEU A 58 0.69 6.84 9.92
N LEU A 59 -0.30 5.95 9.81
CA LEU A 59 -0.37 4.75 10.66
C LEU A 59 0.24 3.54 9.94
N PRO A 60 1.40 3.00 10.37
CA PRO A 60 2.06 1.87 9.71
C PRO A 60 1.46 0.52 10.13
N LEU A 61 0.12 0.43 10.21
CA LEU A 61 -0.61 -0.74 10.71
C LEU A 61 -1.15 -1.65 9.59
N GLY A 62 -0.79 -1.39 8.34
CA GLY A 62 -1.20 -2.19 7.18
C GLY A 62 -1.01 -1.41 5.89
N GLY A 63 -1.71 -1.80 4.83
CA GLY A 63 -1.69 -1.17 3.52
C GLY A 63 -2.86 -1.67 2.69
N PHE A 64 -3.03 -1.13 1.48
CA PHE A 64 -4.06 -1.62 0.57
C PHE A 64 -3.74 -1.27 -0.89
N VAL A 65 -4.29 -2.05 -1.82
CA VAL A 65 -4.35 -1.74 -3.25
C VAL A 65 -5.80 -1.58 -3.65
N ARG A 66 -6.17 -0.38 -4.08
CA ARG A 66 -7.54 -0.10 -4.54
C ARG A 66 -7.71 -0.53 -5.99
N MET A 67 -8.24 -1.72 -6.20
CA MET A 67 -8.46 -2.28 -7.53
C MET A 67 -9.80 -1.83 -8.13
N ALA A 68 -9.88 -1.75 -9.45
CA ALA A 68 -11.13 -1.49 -10.13
C ALA A 68 -12.01 -2.74 -10.05
N GLY A 69 -13.28 -2.56 -9.67
CA GLY A 69 -14.21 -3.67 -9.43
C GLY A 69 -14.29 -4.11 -7.97
N GLU A 70 -13.40 -3.64 -7.09
CA GLU A 70 -13.68 -3.64 -5.66
C GLU A 70 -14.73 -2.56 -5.39
N ASP A 71 -15.89 -2.97 -4.88
CA ASP A 71 -16.88 -2.04 -4.37
C ASP A 71 -16.27 -1.27 -3.20
N PRO A 72 -16.46 0.06 -3.14
CA PRO A 72 -16.13 0.82 -1.96
C PRO A 72 -17.19 0.50 -0.89
N GLU A 73 -17.00 -0.58 -0.14
CA GLU A 73 -17.63 -0.68 1.18
C GLU A 73 -17.05 0.39 2.13
#